data_AF-A0A2M8F752-F1
#
_entry.id   AF-A0A2M8F752-F1
#
_cell.length_a   1.000
_cell.length_b   1.000
_cell.length_c   1.000
_cell.angle_alpha   90.00
_cell.angle_beta   90.00
_cell.angle_gamma   90.00
#
_symmetry.space_group_name_H-M   'P 1'
#
loop_
_entity.id
_entity.type
_entity.pdbx_description
1 polymer ?
#
loop_
_entity_poly.entity_id
_entity_poly.type
_entity_poly.pdbx_seq_one_letter_code
_entity_poly.pdbx_strand_id
1 'polypeptide(L)'
;METRATSVLVKRYHPEDEAPFYQTYELRFHNDMTVLDALTEIKDADDGTLTFRWSCRMGICGSCAMTINGKPVLACQTYMRDVEQPVQVEPLRNFPVVKDLVVNLDDAFEKMRSTKPYIDRLKEKGLTEGEYLQSPEQRKKIDQTSQCIKCMICYSACPVYGLDKNFMGPAAGALAYRYTADSREKSKRPRIDSISGEKGMWKCSFVGECSAACPKRVDPALSLQRLKVMGALRLAERTVKGE
;
A
#
# COMPACT_ATOMS: atom_id res chain seq x y z
N MET A 1 -21.93 -29.01 1.50
CA MET A 1 -20.68 -28.54 0.87
C MET A 1 -19.55 -29.44 1.36
N GLU A 2 -18.69 -29.89 0.46
CA GLU A 2 -17.50 -30.67 0.82
C GLU A 2 -16.52 -29.77 1.60
N THR A 3 -16.04 -30.22 2.74
CA THR A 3 -15.10 -29.48 3.59
C THR A 3 -13.76 -30.20 3.65
N ARG A 4 -12.67 -29.43 3.65
CA ARG A 4 -11.30 -29.93 3.74
C ARG A 4 -10.69 -29.50 5.07
N ALA A 5 -10.03 -30.42 5.76
CA ALA A 5 -9.27 -30.10 6.96
C ALA A 5 -7.96 -29.42 6.58
N THR A 6 -7.56 -28.42 7.37
CA THR A 6 -6.25 -27.78 7.27
C THR A 6 -5.87 -27.15 8.60
N SER A 7 -4.61 -26.76 8.71
CA SER A 7 -4.11 -25.93 9.79
C SER A 7 -3.74 -24.53 9.29
N VAL A 8 -4.07 -23.53 10.10
CA VAL A 8 -3.69 -22.13 9.90
C VAL A 8 -2.71 -21.76 11.01
N LEU A 9 -1.48 -21.44 10.62
CA LEU A 9 -0.42 -20.97 11.52
C LEU A 9 -0.45 -19.45 11.52
N VAL A 10 -0.91 -18.86 12.63
CA VAL A 10 -0.96 -17.40 12.78
C VAL A 10 0.23 -16.95 13.63
N LYS A 11 0.96 -15.94 13.14
CA LYS A 11 1.99 -15.25 13.92
C LYS A 11 1.34 -14.30 14.93
N ARG A 12 1.25 -14.75 16.17
CA ARG A 12 0.69 -14.03 17.31
C ARG A 12 1.75 -13.13 17.95
N TYR A 13 1.29 -12.05 18.55
CA TYR A 13 2.12 -11.16 19.35
C TYR A 13 1.26 -10.37 20.31
N HIS A 14 1.54 -10.48 21.60
CA HIS A 14 0.97 -9.58 22.60
C HIS A 14 2.02 -8.53 23.01
N PRO A 15 1.64 -7.25 23.23
CA PRO A 15 2.57 -6.20 23.65
C PRO A 15 3.36 -6.53 24.93
N GLU A 16 2.80 -7.36 25.79
CA GLU A 16 3.40 -7.87 27.02
C GLU A 16 4.43 -8.99 26.80
N ASP A 17 4.46 -9.61 25.61
CA ASP A 17 5.38 -10.70 25.28
C ASP A 17 6.75 -10.18 24.80
N GLU A 18 7.81 -10.94 25.09
CA GLU A 18 9.17 -10.62 24.63
C GLU A 18 9.32 -10.80 23.11
N ALA A 19 8.60 -11.74 22.50
CA ALA A 19 8.74 -12.09 21.09
C ALA A 19 7.44 -12.65 20.49
N PRO A 20 7.22 -12.47 19.17
CA PRO A 20 6.11 -13.11 18.47
C PRO A 20 6.30 -14.63 18.41
N PHE A 21 5.18 -15.37 18.41
CA PHE A 21 5.16 -16.83 18.32
C PHE A 21 4.15 -17.29 17.26
N TYR A 22 4.27 -18.54 16.81
CA TYR A 22 3.26 -19.15 15.95
C TYR A 22 2.27 -19.95 16.79
N GLN A 23 0.98 -19.72 16.55
CA GLN A 23 -0.11 -20.53 17.06
C GLN A 23 -0.81 -21.23 15.90
N THR A 24 -1.04 -22.52 16.06
CA THR A 24 -1.71 -23.35 15.05
C THR A 24 -3.17 -23.51 15.42
N TYR A 25 -4.05 -23.28 14.45
CA TYR A 25 -5.49 -23.51 14.56
C TYR A 25 -5.91 -24.55 13.53
N GLU A 26 -6.67 -25.55 13.96
CA GLU A 26 -7.22 -26.56 13.07
C GLU A 26 -8.62 -26.13 12.63
N LEU A 27 -8.88 -26.14 11.33
CA LEU A 27 -10.16 -25.71 10.77
C LEU A 27 -10.58 -26.60 9.61
N ARG A 28 -11.88 -26.53 9.29
CA ARG A 28 -12.44 -27.11 8.08
C ARG A 28 -12.89 -26.00 7.16
N PHE A 29 -12.29 -25.89 5.98
CA PHE A 29 -12.65 -24.87 5.01
C PHE A 29 -13.45 -25.45 3.83
N HIS A 30 -14.30 -24.61 3.25
CA HIS A 30 -14.98 -24.84 1.99
C HIS A 30 -14.32 -24.01 0.87
N ASN A 31 -14.57 -24.36 -0.39
CA ASN A 31 -13.82 -23.79 -1.52
C ASN A 31 -13.99 -22.26 -1.67
N ASP A 32 -15.11 -21.68 -1.25
CA ASP A 32 -15.41 -20.25 -1.30
C ASP A 32 -14.95 -19.46 -0.06
N MET A 33 -14.37 -20.14 0.94
CA MET A 33 -13.82 -19.50 2.13
C MET A 33 -12.55 -18.72 1.78
N THR A 34 -12.49 -17.46 2.19
CA THR A 34 -11.27 -16.65 2.14
C THR A 34 -10.43 -16.82 3.40
N VAL A 35 -9.17 -16.40 3.36
CA VAL A 35 -8.32 -16.35 4.56
C VAL A 35 -8.91 -15.39 5.59
N LEU A 36 -9.62 -14.33 5.18
CA LEU A 36 -10.34 -13.47 6.13
C LEU A 36 -11.46 -14.24 6.84
N ASP A 37 -12.21 -15.07 6.13
CA ASP A 37 -13.27 -15.88 6.74
C ASP A 37 -12.66 -16.88 7.73
N ALA A 38 -11.54 -17.52 7.36
CA ALA A 38 -10.82 -18.43 8.27
C ALA A 38 -10.36 -17.74 9.56
N LEU A 39 -9.76 -16.55 9.46
CA LEU A 39 -9.36 -15.77 10.65
C LEU A 39 -10.56 -15.31 11.49
N THR A 40 -11.69 -15.03 10.85
CA THR A 40 -12.93 -14.66 11.54
C THR A 40 -13.50 -15.86 12.29
N GLU A 41 -13.54 -17.04 11.66
CA GLU A 41 -13.99 -18.28 12.31
C GLU A 41 -13.09 -18.66 13.50
N ILE A 42 -11.76 -18.59 13.33
CA ILE A 42 -10.82 -18.78 14.44
C ILE A 42 -11.14 -17.82 15.59
N LYS A 43 -11.34 -16.53 15.28
CA LYS A 43 -11.64 -15.54 16.33
C LYS A 43 -12.97 -15.79 17.02
N ASP A 44 -14.01 -16.17 16.28
CA ASP A 44 -15.37 -16.30 16.79
C ASP A 44 -15.59 -17.61 17.56
N ALA A 45 -14.92 -18.69 17.15
CA ALA A 45 -15.19 -20.04 17.67
C ALA A 45 -14.07 -20.65 18.53
N ASP A 46 -12.81 -20.24 18.33
CA ASP A 46 -11.64 -20.86 18.99
C ASP A 46 -10.93 -19.88 19.93
N ASP A 47 -10.51 -18.72 19.40
CA ASP A 47 -9.68 -17.75 20.13
C ASP A 47 -10.14 -16.30 19.92
N GLY A 48 -11.01 -15.84 20.82
CA GLY A 48 -11.51 -14.47 20.87
C GLY A 48 -10.43 -13.38 21.03
N THR A 49 -9.19 -13.74 21.40
CA THR A 49 -8.09 -12.77 21.60
C THR A 49 -7.39 -12.37 20.29
N LEU A 50 -7.54 -13.18 19.23
CA LEU A 50 -6.94 -12.96 17.93
C LEU A 50 -7.35 -11.60 17.36
N THR A 51 -6.37 -10.76 17.00
CA THR A 51 -6.60 -9.38 16.56
C THR A 51 -6.08 -9.13 15.14
N PHE A 52 -6.93 -8.61 14.25
CA PHE A 52 -6.56 -8.24 12.88
C PHE A 52 -7.48 -7.13 12.36
N ARG A 53 -7.00 -6.38 11.34
CA ARG A 53 -7.80 -5.34 10.68
C ARG A 53 -8.58 -5.90 9.50
N TRP A 54 -9.86 -5.55 9.39
CA TRP A 54 -10.69 -5.85 8.22
C TRP A 54 -11.90 -4.91 8.17
N SER A 55 -12.63 -4.90 7.04
CA SER A 55 -13.90 -4.17 6.94
C SER A 55 -14.71 -4.61 5.70
N CYS A 56 -14.38 -4.13 4.49
CA CYS A 56 -15.29 -4.18 3.34
C CYS A 56 -15.60 -5.56 2.74
N ARG A 57 -14.79 -6.60 3.02
CA ARG A 57 -14.88 -7.96 2.44
C ARG A 57 -14.84 -8.08 0.90
N MET A 58 -14.68 -6.98 0.16
CA MET A 58 -14.70 -6.94 -1.31
C MET A 58 -13.43 -6.35 -1.92
N GLY A 59 -12.34 -6.33 -1.15
CA GLY A 59 -11.03 -5.90 -1.63
C GLY A 59 -10.92 -4.42 -2.02
N ILE A 60 -11.69 -3.50 -1.39
CA ILE A 60 -11.69 -2.07 -1.73
C ILE A 60 -11.18 -1.14 -0.63
N CYS A 61 -11.35 -1.47 0.66
CA CYS A 61 -10.90 -0.60 1.76
C CYS A 61 -9.40 -0.71 2.07
N GLY A 62 -8.75 -1.81 1.69
CA GLY A 62 -7.33 -2.06 1.93
C GLY A 62 -6.94 -2.51 3.34
N SER A 63 -7.88 -2.61 4.29
CA SER A 63 -7.58 -2.85 5.71
C SER A 63 -7.07 -4.25 6.05
N CYS A 64 -7.47 -5.27 5.29
CA CYS A 64 -7.12 -6.69 5.54
C CYS A 64 -5.83 -7.14 4.84
N ALA A 65 -4.92 -6.21 4.57
CA ALA A 65 -3.63 -6.54 4.01
C ALA A 65 -2.74 -7.21 5.07
N MET A 66 -2.17 -8.36 4.73
CA MET A 66 -1.28 -9.15 5.59
C MET A 66 -0.38 -10.03 4.72
N THR A 67 0.56 -10.74 5.34
CA THR A 67 1.46 -11.67 4.65
C THR A 67 0.90 -13.08 4.75
N ILE A 68 0.58 -13.70 3.62
CA ILE A 68 0.03 -15.06 3.54
C ILE A 68 1.02 -15.91 2.73
N ASN A 69 1.54 -16.98 3.33
CA ASN A 69 2.59 -17.84 2.78
C ASN A 69 3.76 -17.02 2.19
N GLY A 70 4.21 -16.04 2.98
CA GLY A 70 5.30 -15.14 2.62
C GLY A 70 4.98 -14.04 1.60
N LYS A 71 3.75 -13.96 1.07
CA LYS A 71 3.33 -12.96 0.08
C LYS A 71 2.38 -11.92 0.69
N PRO A 72 2.64 -10.61 0.53
CA PRO A 72 1.71 -9.59 1.01
C PRO A 72 0.50 -9.49 0.07
N VAL A 73 -0.69 -9.79 0.60
CA VAL A 73 -1.95 -9.87 -0.16
C VAL A 73 -3.13 -9.34 0.68
N LEU A 74 -4.32 -9.24 0.07
CA LEU A 74 -5.56 -8.95 0.79
C LEU A 74 -6.21 -10.27 1.24
N ALA A 75 -6.41 -10.45 2.55
CA ALA A 75 -7.00 -11.68 3.08
C ALA A 75 -8.41 -11.96 2.52
N CYS A 76 -9.25 -10.93 2.34
CA CYS A 76 -10.60 -11.06 1.77
C CYS A 76 -10.65 -11.34 0.25
N GLN A 77 -9.50 -11.42 -0.41
CA GLN A 77 -9.38 -11.78 -1.83
C GLN A 77 -8.48 -13.00 -2.03
N THR A 78 -8.04 -13.61 -0.93
CA THR A 78 -7.18 -14.80 -0.94
C THR A 78 -8.04 -15.97 -0.50
N TYR A 79 -8.36 -16.88 -1.41
CA TYR A 79 -9.16 -18.05 -1.10
C TYR A 79 -8.32 -19.15 -0.48
N MET A 80 -8.87 -19.85 0.51
CA MET A 80 -8.20 -20.99 1.15
C MET A 80 -7.82 -22.09 0.14
N ARG A 81 -8.64 -22.29 -0.90
CA ARG A 81 -8.37 -23.27 -1.98
C ARG A 81 -7.20 -22.90 -2.91
N ASP A 82 -6.82 -21.62 -2.96
CA ASP A 82 -5.84 -21.09 -3.93
C ASP A 82 -4.45 -20.88 -3.30
N VAL A 83 -4.30 -21.18 -2.00
CA VAL A 83 -3.04 -21.08 -1.26
C VAL A 83 -2.52 -22.44 -0.83
N GLU A 84 -1.20 -22.56 -0.74
CA GLU A 84 -0.54 -23.77 -0.24
C GLU A 84 -0.93 -24.03 1.22
N GLN A 85 -1.13 -25.31 1.55
CA GLN A 85 -1.50 -25.77 2.89
C GLN A 85 -0.26 -26.41 3.56
N PRO A 86 -0.03 -26.22 4.87
CA PRO A 86 -0.83 -25.40 5.78
C PRO A 86 -0.67 -23.89 5.52
N VAL A 87 -1.68 -23.10 5.89
CA VAL A 87 -1.69 -21.65 5.62
C VAL A 87 -0.94 -20.91 6.72
N GLN A 88 0.11 -20.18 6.36
CA GLN A 88 0.85 -19.33 7.28
C GLN A 88 0.43 -17.87 7.11
N VAL A 89 0.01 -17.24 8.21
CA VAL A 89 -0.45 -15.85 8.25
C VAL A 89 0.44 -15.04 9.19
N GLU A 90 1.06 -13.99 8.65
CA GLU A 90 1.90 -13.05 9.38
C GLU A 90 1.43 -11.60 9.16
N PRO A 91 1.74 -10.65 10.07
CA PRO A 91 1.53 -9.24 9.81
C PRO A 91 2.25 -8.76 8.53
N LEU A 92 1.88 -7.58 8.02
CA LEU A 92 2.63 -6.95 6.94
C LEU A 92 4.09 -6.73 7.37
N ARG A 93 5.01 -7.06 6.48
CA ARG A 93 6.45 -6.85 6.69
C ARG A 93 6.79 -5.36 6.61
N ASN A 94 7.95 -5.00 7.16
CA ASN A 94 8.50 -3.64 7.18
C ASN A 94 7.72 -2.64 8.04
N PHE A 95 6.76 -3.11 8.85
CA PHE A 95 6.02 -2.30 9.80
C PHE A 95 6.19 -2.84 11.23
N PRO A 96 6.29 -1.97 12.24
CA PRO A 96 6.23 -2.41 13.64
C PRO A 96 4.89 -3.11 13.93
N VAL A 97 4.93 -4.27 14.56
CA VAL A 97 3.72 -4.99 14.99
C VAL A 97 3.20 -4.34 16.26
N VAL A 98 1.89 -4.06 16.30
CA VAL A 98 1.19 -3.52 17.47
C VAL A 98 0.64 -4.67 18.31
N LYS A 99 -0.09 -5.60 17.67
CA LYS A 99 -0.62 -6.83 18.28
C LYS A 99 -1.02 -7.79 17.15
N ASP A 100 -0.66 -9.05 17.26
CA ASP A 100 -1.00 -10.09 16.28
C ASP A 100 -0.73 -9.66 14.82
N LEU A 101 -1.77 -9.54 14.00
CA LEU A 101 -1.68 -9.16 12.59
C LEU A 101 -1.84 -7.65 12.36
N VAL A 102 -1.95 -6.85 13.44
CA VAL A 102 -2.10 -5.40 13.40
C VAL A 102 -0.73 -4.73 13.47
N VAL A 103 -0.41 -3.91 12.48
CA VAL A 103 0.84 -3.15 12.40
C VAL A 103 0.65 -1.64 12.56
N ASN A 104 1.68 -0.90 12.92
CA ASN A 104 1.69 0.56 12.90
C ASN A 104 1.92 1.05 11.45
N LEU A 105 1.05 1.94 10.96
CA LEU A 105 1.09 2.46 9.58
C LEU A 105 1.45 3.95 9.51
N ASP A 106 1.79 4.58 10.63
CA ASP A 106 1.93 6.03 10.75
C ASP A 106 3.03 6.56 9.82
N ASP A 107 4.21 5.94 9.79
CA ASP A 107 5.33 6.32 8.90
C ASP A 107 4.89 6.36 7.43
N ALA A 108 4.17 5.33 6.95
CA ALA A 108 3.70 5.29 5.58
C ALA A 108 2.66 6.40 5.31
N PHE A 109 1.75 6.67 6.24
CA PHE A 109 0.78 7.76 6.11
C PHE A 109 1.44 9.14 6.15
N GLU A 110 2.40 9.36 7.02
CA GLU A 110 3.18 10.61 7.09
C GLU A 110 3.95 10.86 5.79
N LYS A 111 4.62 9.84 5.25
CA LYS A 111 5.29 9.89 3.95
C LYS A 111 4.33 10.17 2.79
N MET A 112 3.09 9.69 2.85
CA MET A 112 2.07 10.06 1.86
C MET A 112 1.58 11.49 2.04
N ARG A 113 1.36 11.96 3.28
CA ARG A 113 0.97 13.35 3.57
C ARG A 113 2.05 14.34 3.11
N SER A 114 3.33 14.02 3.27
CA SER A 114 4.45 14.88 2.85
C SER A 114 4.48 15.13 1.34
N THR A 115 3.81 14.29 0.53
CA THR A 115 3.64 14.53 -0.91
C THR A 115 2.64 15.62 -1.24
N LYS A 116 1.98 16.24 -0.24
CA LYS A 116 0.92 17.26 -0.36
C LYS A 116 -0.28 16.82 -1.20
N PRO A 117 -0.93 15.67 -0.93
CA PRO A 117 -1.79 14.95 -1.88
C PRO A 117 -3.18 15.58 -2.09
N TYR A 118 -3.20 16.81 -2.58
CA TYR A 118 -4.35 17.63 -2.97
C TYR A 118 -4.00 18.41 -4.24
N ILE A 119 -5.01 18.87 -4.98
CA ILE A 119 -4.81 19.76 -6.13
C ILE A 119 -4.39 21.13 -5.60
N ASP A 120 -3.24 21.62 -6.05
CA ASP A 120 -2.78 22.97 -5.75
C ASP A 120 -2.87 23.84 -7.02
N ARG A 121 -3.75 24.84 -6.96
CA ARG A 121 -3.86 25.86 -7.98
C ARG A 121 -3.45 27.18 -7.35
N LEU A 122 -2.47 27.82 -7.98
CA LEU A 122 -2.02 29.17 -7.60
C LEU A 122 -3.17 30.19 -7.49
N LYS A 123 -4.28 29.94 -8.20
CA LYS A 123 -5.55 30.66 -8.10
C LYS A 123 -6.73 29.71 -8.30
N GLU A 124 -7.67 29.72 -7.35
CA GLU A 124 -8.93 28.98 -7.43
C GLU A 124 -10.02 29.77 -8.16
N LYS A 125 -10.92 29.04 -8.82
CA LYS A 125 -12.19 29.55 -9.33
C LYS A 125 -13.20 29.69 -8.20
N GLY A 126 -14.14 30.63 -8.32
CA GLY A 126 -15.35 30.62 -7.50
C GLY A 126 -16.24 29.41 -7.82
N LEU A 127 -17.01 28.94 -6.83
CA LEU A 127 -17.91 27.78 -6.99
C LEU A 127 -18.94 27.97 -8.13
N THR A 128 -19.32 29.22 -8.43
CA THR A 128 -20.27 29.57 -9.50
C THR A 128 -19.65 29.56 -10.90
N GLU A 129 -18.32 29.51 -11.02
CA GLU A 129 -17.61 29.47 -12.31
C GLU A 129 -17.49 28.06 -12.91
N GLY A 130 -18.15 27.08 -12.26
CA GLY A 130 -18.21 25.69 -12.70
C GLY A 130 -16.91 24.91 -12.53
N GLU A 131 -16.93 23.67 -13.02
CA GLU A 131 -15.82 22.73 -12.87
C GLU A 131 -14.55 23.10 -13.66
N TYR A 132 -13.46 22.43 -13.33
CA TYR A 132 -12.24 22.50 -14.11
C TYR A 132 -12.28 21.46 -15.22
N LEU A 133 -12.25 21.94 -16.47
CA LEU A 133 -12.26 21.08 -17.66
C LEU A 133 -11.04 20.15 -17.67
N GLN A 134 -11.31 18.88 -17.96
CA GLN A 134 -10.32 17.83 -18.11
C GLN A 134 -10.75 16.90 -19.25
N SER A 135 -9.92 16.75 -20.29
CA SER A 135 -10.25 15.85 -21.41
C SER A 135 -10.12 14.39 -20.98
N PRO A 136 -10.76 13.44 -21.69
CA PRO A 136 -10.57 12.01 -21.45
C PRO A 136 -9.10 11.58 -21.49
N GLU A 137 -8.29 12.13 -22.40
CA GLU A 137 -6.85 11.85 -22.51
C GLU A 137 -6.07 12.36 -21.30
N GLN A 138 -6.46 13.52 -20.76
CA GLN A 138 -5.87 14.06 -19.53
C GLN A 138 -6.25 13.22 -18.31
N ARG A 139 -7.51 12.80 -18.20
CA ARG A 139 -8.01 11.93 -17.13
C ARG A 139 -7.32 10.56 -17.16
N LYS A 140 -7.15 9.98 -18.35
CA LYS A 140 -6.48 8.69 -18.57
C LYS A 140 -5.06 8.62 -18.01
N LYS A 141 -4.34 9.75 -17.96
CA LYS A 141 -2.98 9.82 -17.37
C LYS A 141 -2.95 9.51 -15.87
N ILE A 142 -4.07 9.69 -15.17
CA ILE A 142 -4.17 9.51 -13.72
C ILE A 142 -5.16 8.40 -13.32
N ASP A 143 -5.83 7.74 -14.27
CA ASP A 143 -6.77 6.64 -14.01
C ASP A 143 -6.15 5.57 -13.14
N GLN A 144 -5.03 5.01 -13.59
CA GLN A 144 -4.33 3.94 -12.92
C GLN A 144 -3.89 4.33 -11.49
N THR A 145 -3.25 5.49 -11.35
CA THR A 145 -2.72 5.91 -10.04
C THR A 145 -3.80 6.37 -9.07
N SER A 146 -4.98 6.76 -9.57
CA SER A 146 -6.14 7.09 -8.74
C SER A 146 -6.79 5.87 -8.07
N GLN A 147 -6.49 4.63 -8.48
CA GLN A 147 -7.06 3.40 -7.91
C GLN A 147 -6.37 2.92 -6.62
N CYS A 148 -5.41 3.67 -6.07
CA CYS A 148 -4.65 3.24 -4.90
C CYS A 148 -5.49 3.29 -3.60
N ILE A 149 -5.84 2.11 -3.10
CA ILE A 149 -6.66 1.89 -1.87
C ILE A 149 -5.88 1.93 -0.55
N LYS A 150 -4.60 2.33 -0.57
CA LYS A 150 -3.80 2.52 0.67
C LYS A 150 -3.69 1.25 1.54
N CYS A 151 -3.61 0.08 0.92
CA CYS A 151 -3.47 -1.22 1.59
C CYS A 151 -2.06 -1.57 2.07
N MET A 152 -1.05 -0.74 1.76
CA MET A 152 0.36 -0.94 2.16
C MET A 152 1.07 -2.23 1.69
N ILE A 153 0.43 -3.08 0.89
CA ILE A 153 1.08 -4.26 0.27
C ILE A 153 2.37 -3.88 -0.45
N CYS A 154 2.37 -2.77 -1.19
CA CYS A 154 3.55 -2.29 -1.90
C CYS A 154 4.72 -1.91 -0.97
N TYR A 155 4.44 -1.42 0.24
CA TYR A 155 5.46 -1.14 1.26
C TYR A 155 6.01 -2.43 1.86
N SER A 156 5.13 -3.40 2.17
CA SER A 156 5.53 -4.72 2.67
C SER A 156 6.32 -5.53 1.64
N ALA A 157 6.06 -5.34 0.35
CA ALA A 157 6.76 -6.01 -0.74
C ALA A 157 8.11 -5.34 -1.08
N CYS A 158 8.31 -4.07 -0.73
CA CYS A 158 9.49 -3.32 -1.14
C CYS A 158 10.66 -3.53 -0.18
N PRO A 159 11.78 -4.15 -0.61
CA PRO A 159 12.93 -4.37 0.27
C PRO A 159 13.62 -3.05 0.64
N VAL A 160 13.63 -2.07 -0.27
CA VAL A 160 14.24 -0.75 -0.01
C VAL A 160 13.57 -0.04 1.16
N TYR A 161 12.25 -0.14 1.28
CA TYR A 161 11.54 0.48 2.40
C TYR A 161 11.86 -0.19 3.73
N GLY A 162 12.07 -1.52 3.74
CA GLY A 162 12.52 -2.24 4.92
C GLY A 162 13.95 -1.91 5.35
N LEU A 163 14.82 -1.55 4.39
CA LEU A 163 16.25 -1.28 4.64
C LEU A 163 16.58 0.21 4.87
N ASP A 164 15.90 1.12 4.17
CA ASP A 164 16.14 2.56 4.25
C ASP A 164 14.90 3.30 4.75
N LYS A 165 14.92 3.66 6.04
CA LYS A 165 13.84 4.43 6.69
C LYS A 165 13.61 5.80 6.04
N ASN A 166 14.59 6.36 5.33
CA ASN A 166 14.43 7.61 4.63
C ASN A 166 13.64 7.47 3.33
N PHE A 167 13.46 6.26 2.79
CA PHE A 167 12.68 6.12 1.56
C PHE A 167 11.20 6.44 1.79
N MET A 168 10.66 7.38 1.01
CA MET A 168 9.22 7.74 1.02
C MET A 168 8.30 6.54 0.72
N GLY A 169 8.79 5.55 -0.02
CA GLY A 169 8.08 4.34 -0.37
C GLY A 169 7.17 4.45 -1.60
N PRO A 170 6.68 3.29 -2.08
CA PRO A 170 6.00 3.19 -3.37
C PRO A 170 4.65 3.88 -3.43
N ALA A 171 3.77 3.74 -2.42
CA ALA A 171 2.45 4.36 -2.51
C ALA A 171 2.51 5.89 -2.42
N ALA A 172 3.44 6.45 -1.64
CA ALA A 172 3.72 7.89 -1.65
C ALA A 172 4.20 8.34 -3.02
N GLY A 173 5.10 7.60 -3.69
CA GLY A 173 5.52 7.89 -5.06
C GLY A 173 4.36 7.87 -6.07
N ALA A 174 3.51 6.84 -6.01
CA ALA A 174 2.31 6.75 -6.86
C ALA A 174 1.33 7.92 -6.61
N LEU A 175 1.15 8.30 -5.34
CA LEU A 175 0.28 9.41 -4.94
C LEU A 175 0.83 10.76 -5.41
N ALA A 176 2.14 10.99 -5.28
CA ALA A 176 2.79 12.18 -5.79
C ALA A 176 2.63 12.27 -7.31
N TYR A 177 2.90 11.19 -8.05
CA TYR A 177 2.72 11.16 -9.49
C TYR A 177 1.27 11.41 -9.91
N ARG A 178 0.29 10.85 -9.20
CA ARG A 178 -1.15 11.10 -9.46
C ARG A 178 -1.50 12.58 -9.47
N TYR A 179 -0.92 13.38 -8.58
CA TYR A 179 -1.17 14.83 -8.55
C TYR A 179 -0.30 15.56 -9.56
N THR A 180 1.00 15.25 -9.66
CA THR A 180 1.91 15.85 -10.65
C THR A 180 1.42 15.68 -12.09
N ALA A 181 0.83 14.52 -12.42
CA ALA A 181 0.31 14.22 -13.76
C ALA A 181 -1.08 14.79 -14.04
N ASP A 182 -1.82 15.25 -13.03
CA ASP A 182 -3.16 15.85 -13.21
C ASP A 182 -3.06 17.16 -14.01
N SER A 183 -3.99 17.39 -14.94
CA SER A 183 -4.05 18.63 -15.73
C SER A 183 -4.55 19.83 -14.93
N ARG A 184 -5.27 19.57 -13.83
CA ARG A 184 -5.83 20.57 -12.93
C ARG A 184 -4.79 21.11 -11.94
N GLU A 185 -3.75 20.34 -11.66
CA GLU A 185 -2.61 20.73 -10.82
C GLU A 185 -1.74 21.76 -11.54
N LYS A 186 -1.50 22.92 -10.91
CA LYS A 186 -0.68 24.01 -11.47
C LYS A 186 0.64 24.23 -10.73
N SER A 187 0.77 23.74 -9.51
CA SER A 187 1.93 23.81 -8.62
C SER A 187 2.75 22.50 -8.61
N LYS A 188 3.12 22.02 -9.79
CA LYS A 188 3.85 20.74 -9.96
C LYS A 188 5.27 20.78 -9.40
N ARG A 189 5.91 21.93 -9.58
CA ARG A 189 7.33 22.17 -9.30
C ARG A 189 7.69 22.01 -7.82
N PRO A 190 7.00 22.70 -6.87
CA PRO A 190 7.25 22.50 -5.43
C PRO A 190 7.04 21.06 -4.96
N ARG A 191 6.09 20.34 -5.54
CA ARG A 191 5.82 18.94 -5.22
C ARG A 191 6.95 18.01 -5.67
N ILE A 192 7.51 18.24 -6.85
CA ILE A 192 8.67 17.48 -7.33
C ILE A 192 9.87 17.78 -6.43
N ASP A 193 10.11 19.03 -6.04
CA ASP A 193 11.22 19.37 -5.12
C ASP A 193 11.09 18.66 -3.79
N SER A 194 9.89 18.66 -3.19
CA SER A 194 9.68 18.08 -1.86
C SER A 194 9.97 16.57 -1.82
N ILE A 195 9.87 15.88 -2.96
CA ILE A 195 10.15 14.44 -3.09
C ILE A 195 11.49 14.15 -3.79
N SER A 196 12.26 15.18 -4.16
CA SER A 196 13.58 15.05 -4.79
C SER A 196 14.73 15.09 -3.77
N GLY A 197 14.44 15.31 -2.48
CA GLY A 197 15.45 15.31 -1.42
C GLY A 197 15.95 13.91 -1.04
N GLU A 198 16.80 13.86 -0.01
CA GLU A 198 17.39 12.60 0.50
C GLU A 198 16.35 11.58 0.96
N LYS A 199 15.20 12.04 1.44
CA LYS A 199 14.07 11.19 1.89
C LYS A 199 13.08 10.82 0.77
N GLY A 200 13.48 11.06 -0.47
CA GLY A 200 12.59 11.13 -1.62
C GLY A 200 12.59 9.91 -2.54
N MET A 201 12.23 10.16 -3.80
CA MET A 201 12.09 9.16 -4.85
C MET A 201 13.40 8.47 -5.25
N TRP A 202 14.55 9.12 -4.99
CA TRP A 202 15.87 8.65 -5.45
C TRP A 202 16.31 7.36 -4.77
N LYS A 203 15.82 7.07 -3.57
CA LYS A 203 16.11 5.83 -2.84
C LYS A 203 15.60 4.57 -3.55
N CYS A 204 14.58 4.70 -4.41
CA CYS A 204 14.06 3.56 -5.16
C CYS A 204 15.13 2.99 -6.11
N SER A 205 15.48 1.70 -5.98
CA SER A 205 16.38 1.00 -6.91
C SER A 205 15.65 0.22 -8.02
N PHE A 206 14.34 0.44 -8.19
CA PHE A 206 13.50 -0.21 -9.19
C PHE A 206 13.40 -1.75 -9.09
N VAL A 207 13.34 -2.29 -7.87
CA VAL A 207 13.12 -3.74 -7.65
C VAL A 207 11.81 -4.25 -8.25
N GLY A 208 10.77 -3.41 -8.32
CA GLY A 208 9.53 -3.74 -9.06
C GLY A 208 8.45 -4.50 -8.27
N GLU A 209 8.79 -5.14 -7.15
CA GLU A 209 7.85 -5.93 -6.32
C GLU A 209 6.59 -5.15 -5.89
N CYS A 210 6.74 -3.84 -5.66
CA CYS A 210 5.61 -2.97 -5.33
C CYS A 210 4.51 -2.93 -6.41
N SER A 211 4.87 -3.07 -7.68
CA SER A 211 3.92 -3.13 -8.80
C SER A 211 3.40 -4.54 -9.00
N ALA A 212 4.27 -5.56 -8.92
CA ALA A 212 3.91 -6.97 -9.04
C ALA A 212 2.86 -7.38 -8.00
N ALA A 213 3.03 -6.95 -6.74
CA ALA A 213 2.12 -7.30 -5.65
C ALA A 213 0.84 -6.45 -5.60
N CYS A 214 0.69 -5.41 -6.42
CA CYS A 214 -0.41 -4.45 -6.25
C CYS A 214 -1.77 -5.05 -6.69
N PRO A 215 -2.75 -5.23 -5.78
CA PRO A 215 -4.04 -5.85 -6.12
C PRO A 215 -4.92 -4.99 -7.03
N LYS A 216 -4.59 -3.70 -7.17
CA LYS A 216 -5.31 -2.74 -8.02
C LYS A 216 -4.53 -2.31 -9.26
N ARG A 217 -3.38 -2.94 -9.53
CA ARG A 217 -2.55 -2.66 -10.71
C ARG A 217 -2.22 -1.17 -10.89
N VAL A 218 -1.98 -0.48 -9.76
CA VAL A 218 -1.66 0.97 -9.69
C VAL A 218 -0.31 1.30 -10.32
N ASP A 219 0.59 0.32 -10.38
CA ASP A 219 1.98 0.43 -10.84
C ASP A 219 2.80 1.57 -10.18
N PRO A 220 3.10 1.43 -8.87
CA PRO A 220 3.94 2.39 -8.17
C PRO A 220 5.37 2.49 -8.71
N ALA A 221 5.93 1.40 -9.25
CA ALA A 221 7.29 1.40 -9.80
C ALA A 221 7.39 2.32 -11.01
N LEU A 222 6.46 2.23 -11.96
CA LEU A 222 6.39 3.15 -13.10
C LEU A 222 6.19 4.60 -12.65
N SER A 223 5.33 4.83 -11.66
CA SER A 223 5.08 6.17 -11.11
C SER A 223 6.36 6.79 -10.55
N LEU A 224 7.14 6.04 -9.78
CA LEU A 224 8.44 6.48 -9.26
C LEU A 224 9.44 6.80 -10.39
N GLN A 225 9.52 5.97 -11.43
CA GLN A 225 10.42 6.24 -12.55
C GLN A 225 10.02 7.50 -13.34
N ARG A 226 8.73 7.73 -13.56
CA ARG A 226 8.26 8.96 -14.19
C ARG A 226 8.61 10.20 -13.36
N LEU A 227 8.48 10.10 -12.04
CA LEU A 227 8.89 11.18 -11.15
C LEU A 227 10.40 11.41 -11.19
N LYS A 228 11.23 10.35 -11.26
CA LYS A 228 12.68 10.48 -11.42
C LYS A 228 13.06 11.20 -12.71
N VAL A 229 12.40 10.90 -13.83
CA VAL A 229 12.62 11.63 -15.09
C VAL A 229 12.28 13.12 -14.91
N MET A 230 11.11 13.43 -14.33
CA MET A 230 10.72 14.82 -14.06
C MET A 230 11.67 15.53 -13.10
N GLY A 231 12.14 14.83 -12.07
CA GLY A 231 13.12 15.33 -11.11
C GLY A 231 14.46 15.63 -11.76
N ALA A 232 14.98 14.71 -12.58
CA ALA A 232 16.26 14.89 -13.27
C ALA A 232 16.24 16.10 -14.21
N LEU A 233 15.18 16.27 -15.00
CA LEU A 233 14.99 17.45 -15.85
C LEU A 233 14.93 18.73 -15.03
N ARG A 234 14.23 18.71 -13.89
CA ARG A 234 14.12 19.85 -12.98
C ARG A 234 15.47 20.22 -12.34
N LEU A 235 16.26 19.24 -11.93
CA LEU A 235 17.62 19.49 -11.42
C LEU A 235 18.47 20.17 -12.50
N ALA A 236 18.42 19.68 -13.75
CA ALA A 236 19.15 20.29 -14.86
C ALA A 236 18.72 21.76 -15.11
N GLU A 237 17.41 22.05 -15.11
CA GLU A 237 16.89 23.43 -15.23
C GLU A 237 17.43 24.37 -14.15
N ARG A 238 17.57 23.88 -12.92
CA ARG A 238 18.07 24.65 -11.77
C ARG A 238 19.57 24.91 -11.83
N THR A 239 20.35 23.88 -12.16
CA THR A 239 21.80 24.01 -12.33
C THR A 239 22.16 25.07 -13.39
N VAL A 240 21.40 25.14 -14.49
CA VAL A 240 21.60 26.16 -15.54
C VAL A 240 21.26 27.58 -15.05
N LYS A 241 20.33 27.71 -14.11
CA LYS A 241 19.86 29.01 -13.59
C LYS A 241 20.61 29.50 -12.35
N GLY A 242 21.47 28.68 -11.75
CA GLY A 242 22.18 29.01 -10.51
C GLY A 242 21.29 28.98 -9.26
N GLU A 243 20.18 28.22 -9.29
CA GLU A 243 19.18 28.09 -8.20
C GLU A 243 19.25 26.76 -7.43
#